data_AF-A0A9P7M8Z0-F1
#
_entry.id   AF-A0A9P7M8Z0-F1
#
_cell.length_a   1.000
_cell.length_b   1.000
_cell.length_c   1.000
_cell.angle_alpha   90.00
_cell.angle_beta   90.00
_cell.angle_gamma   90.00
#
_symmetry.space_group_name_H-M   'P 1'
#
loop_
_entity.id
_entity.type
_entity.pdbx_description
1 polymer ?
#
loop_
_entity_poly.entity_id
_entity_poly.type
_entity_poly.pdbx_seq_one_letter_code
_entity_poly.pdbx_strand_id
1 'polypeptide(L)'
;MKLMRKYKEAPEWWFLAIFAVSFAFGMIACQVWDTHLPWWAYIVCILIGTVLFIPIGMVQAITNQQTGLNIITEMIIGYMLPGRPVAMMLFKSYGYMVSFNGLNYISDMKVGHYMKVPPRNMFAAQAFAAIWLSFVQIATYNFLIGNIKEICTPHQSQGLTCPSARTFFNASVIWGVVGPKRVFGVGGLYAWTNWFWLIGFILPVMQYLIARRYPRTFLRYLITPAVFGAAGMIPPATLYFLFQWVFVGLAFNLVIRRMFFGWWSRYTYALSGALDIGTALCTVLIGLGLGLSETSMTDWWGTTVWQNTLDYNGTAVTKEFVEGVTPPIGPESW
;
A
#
# COMPACT_ATOMS: atom_id res chain seq x y z
N MET A 1 -24.16 21.24 -2.13
CA MET A 1 -25.06 20.68 -3.17
C MET A 1 -25.76 21.72 -4.07
N LYS A 2 -26.20 22.90 -3.60
CA LYS A 2 -26.94 23.89 -4.45
C LYS A 2 -26.21 24.33 -5.73
N LEU A 3 -24.88 24.47 -5.70
CA LEU A 3 -24.08 24.92 -6.85
C LEU A 3 -23.85 23.86 -7.93
N MET A 4 -23.92 22.56 -7.60
CA MET A 4 -23.70 21.46 -8.55
C MET A 4 -24.99 20.97 -9.22
N ARG A 5 -26.17 21.43 -8.77
CA ARG A 5 -27.48 21.06 -9.32
C ARG A 5 -27.66 21.47 -10.80
N LYS A 6 -26.80 22.36 -11.32
CA LYS A 6 -26.78 22.79 -12.72
C LYS A 6 -26.17 21.73 -13.65
N TYR A 7 -25.30 20.86 -13.13
CA TYR A 7 -24.64 19.82 -13.91
C TYR A 7 -25.43 18.52 -13.89
N LYS A 8 -25.57 17.87 -15.05
CA LYS A 8 -26.14 16.54 -15.13
C LYS A 8 -25.21 15.54 -14.46
N GLU A 9 -25.74 14.74 -13.55
CA GLU A 9 -25.00 13.65 -12.94
C GLU A 9 -24.63 12.60 -14.00
N ALA A 10 -23.57 11.84 -13.71
CA ALA A 10 -23.20 10.69 -14.50
C ALA A 10 -24.22 9.57 -14.22
N PRO A 11 -24.82 8.98 -15.25
CA PRO A 11 -25.84 7.96 -15.04
C PRO A 11 -25.22 6.69 -14.45
N GLU A 12 -25.95 6.06 -13.52
CA GLU A 12 -25.47 4.86 -12.81
C GLU A 12 -25.11 3.71 -13.74
N TRP A 13 -25.78 3.59 -14.89
CA TRP A 13 -25.50 2.55 -15.87
C TRP A 13 -24.09 2.62 -16.46
N TRP A 14 -23.43 3.78 -16.49
CA TRP A 14 -22.02 3.88 -16.91
C TRP A 14 -21.11 3.11 -15.95
N PHE A 15 -21.37 3.23 -14.65
CA PHE A 15 -20.63 2.51 -13.61
C PHE A 15 -20.92 1.01 -13.65
N LEU A 16 -22.20 0.63 -13.82
CA LEU A 16 -22.59 -0.77 -13.94
C LEU A 16 -21.98 -1.43 -15.18
N ALA A 17 -21.92 -0.72 -16.32
CA ALA A 17 -21.30 -1.23 -17.53
C ALA A 17 -19.79 -1.47 -17.35
N ILE A 18 -19.07 -0.52 -16.75
CA ILE A 18 -17.63 -0.70 -16.46
C ILE A 18 -17.41 -1.84 -15.49
N PHE A 19 -18.25 -1.96 -14.44
CA PHE A 19 -18.18 -3.06 -13.50
C PHE A 19 -18.39 -4.41 -14.19
N ALA A 20 -19.42 -4.54 -15.04
CA ALA A 20 -19.72 -5.78 -15.75
C ALA A 20 -18.57 -6.18 -16.69
N VAL A 21 -18.00 -5.23 -17.45
CA VAL A 21 -16.87 -5.48 -18.35
C VAL A 21 -15.62 -5.87 -17.56
N SER A 22 -15.32 -5.16 -16.48
CA SER A 22 -14.14 -5.44 -15.64
C SER A 22 -14.26 -6.78 -14.90
N PHE A 23 -15.46 -7.10 -14.43
CA PHE A 23 -15.77 -8.38 -13.80
C PHE A 23 -15.62 -9.54 -14.78
N ALA A 24 -16.12 -9.39 -16.01
CA ALA A 24 -15.97 -10.40 -17.05
C ALA A 24 -14.50 -10.64 -17.40
N PHE A 25 -13.71 -9.58 -17.60
CA PHE A 25 -12.27 -9.72 -17.85
C PHE A 25 -11.52 -10.36 -16.67
N GLY A 26 -11.85 -10.00 -15.43
CA GLY A 26 -11.27 -10.62 -14.24
C GLY A 26 -11.61 -12.11 -14.12
N MET A 27 -12.86 -12.48 -14.40
CA MET A 27 -13.29 -13.88 -14.42
C MET A 27 -12.58 -14.70 -15.50
N ILE A 28 -12.47 -14.16 -16.72
CA ILE A 28 -11.74 -14.78 -17.82
C ILE A 28 -10.26 -14.95 -17.42
N ALA A 29 -9.64 -13.92 -16.85
CA ALA A 29 -8.25 -13.97 -16.39
C ALA A 29 -8.01 -15.07 -15.34
N CYS A 30 -8.97 -15.30 -14.45
CA CYS A 30 -8.84 -16.34 -13.42
C CYS A 30 -9.09 -17.76 -13.96
N GLN A 31 -9.93 -17.93 -14.98
CA GLN A 31 -10.31 -19.27 -15.48
C GLN A 31 -9.51 -19.76 -16.69
N VAL A 32 -9.04 -18.86 -17.55
CA VAL A 32 -8.32 -19.24 -18.79
C VAL A 32 -6.87 -19.62 -18.51
N TRP A 33 -6.24 -18.95 -17.54
CA TRP A 33 -4.86 -19.22 -17.14
C TRP A 33 -4.81 -20.08 -15.87
N ASP A 34 -3.73 -20.87 -15.73
CA ASP A 34 -3.46 -21.74 -14.59
C ASP A 34 -3.12 -20.95 -13.31
N THR A 35 -4.06 -20.15 -12.85
CA THR A 35 -3.93 -19.33 -11.63
C THR A 35 -4.33 -20.10 -10.37
N HIS A 36 -4.97 -21.25 -10.54
CA HIS A 36 -5.56 -22.09 -9.48
C HIS A 36 -6.59 -21.36 -8.59
N LEU A 37 -7.10 -20.19 -9.01
CA LEU A 37 -8.16 -19.45 -8.32
C LEU A 37 -9.53 -19.89 -8.86
N PRO A 38 -10.40 -20.48 -8.04
CA PRO A 38 -11.72 -20.87 -8.48
C PRO A 38 -12.63 -19.63 -8.65
N TRP A 39 -13.60 -19.74 -9.56
CA TRP A 39 -14.53 -18.65 -9.90
C TRP A 39 -15.25 -18.05 -8.69
N TRP A 40 -15.63 -18.90 -7.73
CA TRP A 40 -16.36 -18.48 -6.54
C TRP A 40 -15.47 -17.64 -5.59
N ALA A 41 -14.16 -17.92 -5.54
CA ALA A 41 -13.23 -17.16 -4.69
C ALA A 41 -13.04 -15.74 -5.21
N TYR A 42 -13.11 -15.54 -6.53
CA TYR A 42 -13.11 -14.21 -7.13
C TYR A 42 -14.34 -13.38 -6.70
N ILE A 43 -15.52 -13.99 -6.64
CA ILE A 43 -16.74 -13.31 -6.16
C ILE A 43 -16.63 -12.94 -4.68
N VAL A 44 -16.14 -13.88 -3.85
CA VAL A 44 -15.92 -13.64 -2.42
C VAL A 44 -14.95 -12.48 -2.19
N CYS A 45 -13.87 -12.42 -2.98
CA CYS A 45 -12.90 -11.35 -2.93
C CYS A 45 -13.51 -9.97 -3.16
N ILE A 46 -14.34 -9.82 -4.21
CA ILE A 46 -15.03 -8.56 -4.52
C ILE A 46 -16.00 -8.19 -3.39
N LEU A 47 -16.76 -9.16 -2.87
CA LEU A 47 -17.72 -8.94 -1.79
C LEU A 47 -17.03 -8.41 -0.52
N ILE A 48 -15.89 -9.00 -0.15
CA ILE A 48 -15.08 -8.52 0.99
C ILE A 48 -14.63 -7.08 0.75
N GLY A 49 -14.13 -6.78 -0.46
CA GLY A 49 -13.72 -5.44 -0.85
C GLY A 49 -14.88 -4.43 -0.73
N THR A 50 -16.06 -4.76 -1.23
CA THR A 50 -17.25 -3.89 -1.17
C THR A 50 -17.75 -3.64 0.25
N VAL A 51 -17.80 -4.68 1.10
CA VAL A 51 -18.27 -4.55 2.49
C VAL A 51 -17.29 -3.70 3.31
N LEU A 52 -15.99 -3.94 3.15
CA LEU A 52 -14.95 -3.22 3.90
C LEU A 52 -14.63 -1.84 3.30
N PHE A 53 -15.12 -1.54 2.10
CA PHE A 53 -14.97 -0.24 1.45
C PHE A 53 -15.42 0.92 2.34
N ILE A 54 -16.63 0.82 2.91
CA ILE A 54 -17.26 1.86 3.72
C ILE A 54 -16.46 2.17 5.00
N PRO A 55 -16.14 1.19 5.87
CA PRO A 55 -15.37 1.48 7.09
C PRO A 55 -13.97 2.00 6.80
N ILE A 56 -13.28 1.47 5.78
CA ILE A 56 -11.95 1.95 5.39
C ILE A 56 -12.04 3.40 4.90
N GLY A 57 -13.05 3.72 4.09
CA GLY A 57 -13.30 5.08 3.64
C GLY A 57 -13.60 6.06 4.78
N MET A 58 -14.35 5.63 5.80
CA MET A 58 -14.60 6.46 7.00
C MET A 58 -13.31 6.72 7.78
N VAL A 59 -12.47 5.71 7.96
CA VAL A 59 -11.17 5.89 8.64
C VAL A 59 -10.29 6.83 7.84
N GLN A 60 -10.11 6.60 6.54
CA GLN A 60 -9.31 7.46 5.66
C GLN A 60 -9.84 8.90 5.62
N ALA A 61 -11.16 9.11 5.66
CA ALA A 61 -11.75 10.44 5.68
C ALA A 61 -11.42 11.23 6.98
N ILE A 62 -11.21 10.54 8.10
CA ILE A 62 -10.89 11.16 9.41
C ILE A 62 -9.38 11.28 9.62
N THR A 63 -8.62 10.21 9.33
CA THR A 63 -7.18 10.12 9.63
C THR A 63 -6.29 10.56 8.48
N ASN A 64 -6.85 10.67 7.26
CA ASN A 64 -6.09 10.76 6.02
C ASN A 64 -5.11 9.60 5.80
N GLN A 65 -5.36 8.45 6.45
CA GLN A 65 -4.52 7.26 6.36
C GLN A 65 -5.35 6.09 5.85
N GLN A 66 -4.89 5.47 4.77
CA GLN A 66 -5.57 4.33 4.17
C GLN A 66 -5.11 3.05 4.85
N THR A 67 -6.05 2.31 5.43
CA THR A 67 -5.76 1.04 6.10
C THR A 67 -5.63 -0.07 5.07
N GLY A 68 -4.56 -0.86 5.18
CA GLY A 68 -4.28 -1.97 4.27
C GLY A 68 -5.25 -3.14 4.48
N LEU A 69 -6.01 -3.49 3.44
CA LEU A 69 -6.89 -4.67 3.41
C LEU A 69 -6.14 -5.98 3.13
N ASN A 70 -4.88 -5.84 2.73
CA ASN A 70 -3.97 -6.92 2.33
C ASN A 70 -4.06 -8.10 3.30
N ILE A 71 -3.55 -7.97 4.52
CA ILE A 71 -3.40 -9.08 5.47
C ILE A 71 -4.71 -9.84 5.73
N ILE A 72 -5.85 -9.12 5.80
CA ILE A 72 -7.16 -9.76 5.99
C ILE A 72 -7.50 -10.66 4.79
N THR A 73 -7.34 -10.15 3.57
CA THR A 73 -7.59 -10.95 2.35
C THR A 73 -6.63 -12.13 2.23
N GLU A 74 -5.36 -11.94 2.59
CA GLU A 74 -4.32 -12.98 2.57
C GLU A 74 -4.66 -14.11 3.57
N MET A 75 -5.10 -13.75 4.77
CA MET A 75 -5.48 -14.71 5.79
C MET A 75 -6.74 -15.49 5.40
N ILE A 76 -7.77 -14.82 4.87
CA ILE A 76 -9.03 -15.46 4.45
C ILE A 76 -8.75 -16.48 3.35
N ILE A 77 -8.08 -16.08 2.26
CA ILE A 77 -7.80 -17.00 1.16
C ILE A 77 -6.81 -18.10 1.56
N GLY A 78 -5.84 -17.81 2.43
CA GLY A 78 -4.90 -18.81 2.93
C GLY A 78 -5.57 -19.93 3.74
N TYR A 79 -6.70 -19.64 4.42
CA TYR A 79 -7.52 -20.68 5.06
C TYR A 79 -8.44 -21.41 4.07
N MET A 80 -8.90 -20.74 3.02
CA MET A 80 -9.87 -21.30 2.06
C MET A 80 -9.21 -22.14 0.97
N LEU A 81 -8.05 -21.72 0.48
CA LEU A 81 -7.25 -22.40 -0.55
C LEU A 81 -5.76 -22.44 -0.13
N PRO A 82 -5.41 -23.27 0.87
CA PRO A 82 -4.02 -23.42 1.29
C PRO A 82 -3.16 -24.05 0.18
N GLY A 83 -1.88 -23.67 0.12
CA GLY A 83 -0.89 -24.25 -0.80
C GLY A 83 -0.86 -23.63 -2.20
N ARG A 84 -1.66 -22.59 -2.47
CA ARG A 84 -1.77 -21.96 -3.80
C ARG A 84 -1.33 -20.49 -3.78
N PRO A 85 -0.05 -20.18 -4.03
CA PRO A 85 0.50 -18.83 -3.92
C PRO A 85 -0.05 -17.86 -4.97
N VAL A 86 -0.18 -18.30 -6.22
CA VAL A 86 -0.68 -17.45 -7.33
C VAL A 86 -2.13 -17.05 -7.08
N ALA A 87 -2.97 -18.00 -6.66
CA ALA A 87 -4.37 -17.72 -6.29
C ALA A 87 -4.46 -16.70 -5.14
N MET A 88 -3.61 -16.83 -4.13
CA MET A 88 -3.55 -15.91 -3.01
C MET A 88 -3.11 -14.49 -3.43
N MET A 89 -2.12 -14.37 -4.32
CA MET A 89 -1.67 -13.08 -4.86
C MET A 89 -2.78 -12.37 -5.64
N LEU A 90 -3.53 -13.11 -6.46
CA LEU A 90 -4.67 -12.55 -7.21
C LEU A 90 -5.80 -12.14 -6.28
N PHE A 91 -6.17 -12.99 -5.32
CA PHE A 91 -7.23 -12.69 -4.35
C PHE A 91 -6.92 -11.43 -3.53
N LYS A 92 -5.69 -11.28 -3.06
CA LYS A 92 -5.25 -10.05 -2.39
C LYS A 92 -5.34 -8.85 -3.32
N SER A 93 -4.82 -8.99 -4.55
CA SER A 93 -4.76 -7.89 -5.51
C SER A 93 -6.16 -7.37 -5.84
N TYR A 94 -7.11 -8.25 -6.16
CA TYR A 94 -8.48 -7.84 -6.44
C TYR A 94 -9.17 -7.24 -5.21
N GLY A 95 -9.01 -7.83 -4.02
CA GLY A 95 -9.74 -7.39 -2.83
C GLY A 95 -9.26 -6.05 -2.30
N TYR A 96 -7.94 -5.85 -2.30
CA TYR A 96 -7.33 -4.59 -1.89
C TYR A 96 -7.50 -3.49 -2.94
N MET A 97 -7.26 -3.77 -4.23
CA MET A 97 -7.26 -2.75 -5.27
C MET A 97 -8.65 -2.17 -5.54
N VAL A 98 -9.73 -2.92 -5.33
CA VAL A 98 -11.10 -2.39 -5.39
C VAL A 98 -11.29 -1.27 -4.38
N SER A 99 -10.83 -1.48 -3.14
CA SER A 99 -10.91 -0.45 -2.09
C SER A 99 -9.94 0.70 -2.34
N PHE A 100 -8.71 0.40 -2.71
CA PHE A 100 -7.68 1.39 -2.95
C PHE A 100 -8.05 2.37 -4.07
N ASN A 101 -8.34 1.84 -5.26
CA ASN A 101 -8.68 2.66 -6.42
C ASN A 101 -10.04 3.34 -6.27
N GLY A 102 -11.01 2.68 -5.62
CA GLY A 102 -12.32 3.30 -5.36
C GLY A 102 -12.23 4.50 -4.41
N LEU A 103 -11.35 4.46 -3.40
CA LEU A 103 -11.16 5.61 -2.50
C LEU A 103 -10.41 6.77 -3.18
N ASN A 104 -9.43 6.47 -4.04
CA ASN A 104 -8.77 7.47 -4.87
C ASN A 104 -9.77 8.12 -5.86
N TYR A 105 -10.62 7.31 -6.50
CA TYR A 105 -11.70 7.80 -7.36
C TYR A 105 -12.63 8.79 -6.61
N ILE A 106 -13.04 8.46 -5.38
CA ILE A 106 -13.86 9.35 -4.55
C ILE A 106 -13.11 10.63 -4.19
N SER A 107 -11.81 10.53 -3.87
CA SER A 107 -10.97 11.70 -3.59
C SER A 107 -10.94 12.66 -4.79
N ASP A 108 -10.74 12.13 -6.00
CA ASP A 108 -10.72 12.94 -7.22
C ASP A 108 -12.09 13.54 -7.55
N MET A 109 -13.18 12.80 -7.32
CA MET A 109 -14.55 13.34 -7.44
C MET A 109 -14.77 14.53 -6.49
N LYS A 110 -14.20 14.47 -5.28
CA LYS A 110 -14.27 15.56 -4.30
C LYS A 110 -13.48 16.78 -4.77
N VAL A 111 -12.27 16.59 -5.33
CA VAL A 111 -11.50 17.68 -5.97
C VAL A 111 -12.29 18.29 -7.12
N GLY A 112 -12.89 17.47 -7.98
CA GLY A 112 -13.77 17.91 -9.06
C GLY A 112 -14.94 18.76 -8.59
N HIS A 113 -15.54 18.37 -7.47
CA HIS A 113 -16.61 19.13 -6.82
C HIS A 113 -16.14 20.53 -6.39
N TYR A 114 -14.94 20.63 -5.81
CA TYR A 114 -14.36 21.92 -5.41
C TYR A 114 -13.99 22.81 -6.61
N MET A 115 -13.47 22.21 -7.68
CA MET A 115 -13.10 22.90 -8.92
C MET A 115 -14.28 23.18 -9.86
N LYS A 116 -15.50 22.73 -9.49
CA LYS A 116 -16.75 22.90 -10.27
C LYS A 116 -16.70 22.25 -11.66
N VAL A 117 -15.98 21.14 -11.79
CA VAL A 117 -15.91 20.35 -13.04
C VAL A 117 -17.20 19.53 -13.18
N PRO A 118 -17.81 19.46 -14.38
CA PRO A 118 -19.00 18.63 -14.61
C PRO A 118 -18.72 17.14 -14.31
N PRO A 119 -19.60 16.41 -13.59
CA PRO A 119 -19.38 15.02 -13.20
C PRO A 119 -19.11 14.06 -14.38
N ARG A 120 -19.80 14.26 -15.51
CA ARG A 120 -19.61 13.44 -16.72
C ARG A 120 -18.22 13.60 -17.33
N ASN A 121 -17.70 14.82 -17.35
CA ASN A 121 -16.36 15.09 -17.86
C ASN A 121 -15.31 14.51 -16.92
N MET A 122 -15.55 14.57 -15.60
CA MET A 122 -14.66 13.96 -14.63
C MET A 122 -14.62 12.43 -14.79
N PHE A 123 -15.78 11.79 -14.96
CA PHE A 123 -15.85 10.36 -15.24
C PHE A 123 -15.08 9.98 -16.51
N ALA A 124 -15.28 10.71 -17.61
CA ALA A 124 -14.59 10.44 -18.88
C ALA A 124 -13.06 10.62 -18.76
N ALA A 125 -12.61 11.66 -18.06
CA ALA A 125 -11.18 11.92 -17.84
C ALA A 125 -10.52 10.79 -17.03
N GLN A 126 -11.18 10.30 -15.98
CA GLN A 126 -10.66 9.22 -15.16
C GLN A 126 -10.72 7.86 -15.87
N ALA A 127 -11.80 7.59 -16.61
CA ALA A 127 -11.90 6.37 -17.41
C ALA A 127 -10.79 6.31 -18.48
N PHE A 128 -10.54 7.43 -19.16
CA PHE A 128 -9.42 7.55 -20.10
C PHE A 128 -8.07 7.32 -19.42
N ALA A 129 -7.83 7.96 -18.27
CA ALA A 129 -6.59 7.82 -17.53
C ALA A 129 -6.35 6.37 -17.08
N ALA A 130 -7.39 5.66 -16.61
CA ALA A 130 -7.29 4.26 -16.19
C ALA A 130 -6.94 3.32 -17.37
N ILE A 131 -7.58 3.53 -18.53
CA ILE A 131 -7.29 2.76 -19.74
C ILE A 131 -5.87 3.04 -20.22
N TRP A 132 -5.48 4.32 -20.30
CA TRP A 132 -4.15 4.73 -20.71
C TRP A 132 -3.07 4.17 -19.78
N LEU A 133 -3.26 4.28 -18.47
CA LEU A 133 -2.34 3.75 -17.47
C LEU A 133 -2.14 2.24 -17.62
N SER A 134 -3.19 1.49 -17.96
CA SER A 134 -3.10 0.05 -18.19
C SER A 134 -2.14 -0.30 -19.34
N PHE A 135 -2.15 0.47 -20.43
CA PHE A 135 -1.22 0.30 -21.53
C PHE A 135 0.21 0.71 -21.16
N VAL A 136 0.37 1.90 -20.57
CA VAL A 136 1.69 2.43 -20.19
C VAL A 136 2.37 1.50 -19.18
N GLN A 137 1.65 1.01 -18.18
CA GLN A 137 2.20 0.14 -17.15
C GLN A 137 2.71 -1.18 -17.74
N ILE A 138 1.98 -1.81 -18.66
CA ILE A 138 2.41 -3.05 -19.33
C ILE A 138 3.60 -2.77 -20.25
N ALA A 139 3.56 -1.67 -21.01
CA ALA A 139 4.66 -1.27 -21.90
C ALA A 139 5.95 -1.02 -21.11
N THR A 140 5.88 -0.28 -20.00
CA THR A 140 7.02 -0.02 -19.13
C THR A 140 7.54 -1.29 -18.48
N TYR A 141 6.67 -2.19 -18.02
CA TYR A 141 7.08 -3.48 -17.45
C TYR A 141 7.85 -4.34 -18.47
N ASN A 142 7.32 -4.48 -19.68
CA ASN A 142 7.97 -5.23 -20.76
C ASN A 142 9.29 -4.57 -21.20
N PHE A 143 9.32 -3.23 -21.23
CA PHE A 143 10.54 -2.48 -21.54
C PHE A 143 11.64 -2.73 -20.51
N LEU A 144 11.30 -2.68 -19.21
CA LEU A 144 12.24 -2.88 -18.12
C LEU A 144 12.86 -4.28 -18.17
N ILE A 145 12.05 -5.33 -18.31
CA ILE A 145 12.54 -6.71 -18.36
C ILE A 145 13.32 -7.00 -19.65
N GLY A 146 12.93 -6.41 -20.77
CA GLY A 146 13.58 -6.63 -22.06
C GLY A 146 14.94 -5.94 -22.22
N ASN A 147 15.13 -4.78 -21.58
CA ASN A 147 16.34 -3.96 -21.76
C ASN A 147 17.34 -4.08 -20.60
N ILE A 148 16.87 -4.36 -19.39
CA ILE A 148 17.72 -4.40 -18.19
C ILE A 148 17.99 -5.85 -17.81
N LYS A 149 19.21 -6.33 -18.08
CA LYS A 149 19.66 -7.67 -17.68
C LYS A 149 19.77 -7.75 -16.17
N GLU A 150 19.30 -8.84 -15.56
CA GLU A 150 19.36 -9.06 -14.10
C GLU A 150 18.60 -8.02 -13.27
N ILE A 151 17.43 -7.58 -13.75
CA ILE A 151 16.55 -6.72 -12.94
C ILE A 151 16.12 -7.43 -11.65
N CYS A 152 16.00 -6.69 -10.55
CA CYS A 152 15.64 -7.20 -9.22
C CYS A 152 16.69 -8.09 -8.53
N THR A 153 17.92 -8.18 -9.04
CA THR A 153 19.05 -8.82 -8.32
C THR A 153 19.75 -7.81 -7.39
N PRO A 154 20.36 -8.26 -6.27
CA PRO A 154 21.08 -7.38 -5.35
C PRO A 154 22.29 -6.68 -5.99
N HIS A 155 22.88 -7.28 -7.03
CA HIS A 155 24.12 -6.82 -7.66
C HIS A 155 23.90 -6.06 -8.97
N GLN A 156 22.66 -5.64 -9.24
CA GLN A 156 22.34 -4.84 -10.42
C GLN A 156 23.16 -3.53 -10.39
N SER A 157 23.90 -3.25 -11.47
CA SER A 157 24.77 -2.07 -11.59
C SER A 157 24.02 -0.74 -11.48
N GLN A 158 22.74 -0.73 -11.90
CA GLN A 158 21.84 0.42 -11.79
C GLN A 158 21.05 0.49 -10.47
N GLY A 159 21.26 -0.43 -9.53
CA GLY A 159 20.60 -0.43 -8.21
C GLY A 159 19.09 -0.78 -8.23
N LEU A 160 18.59 -1.38 -9.30
CA LEU A 160 17.17 -1.75 -9.46
C LEU A 160 16.84 -3.07 -8.74
N THR A 161 16.74 -3.02 -7.41
CA THR A 161 16.61 -4.20 -6.51
C THR A 161 15.17 -4.61 -6.15
N CYS A 162 14.14 -3.98 -6.73
CA CYS A 162 12.71 -4.33 -6.64
C CYS A 162 12.18 -4.77 -5.24
N PRO A 163 12.39 -3.99 -4.17
CA PRO A 163 12.05 -4.42 -2.80
C PRO A 163 10.56 -4.71 -2.60
N SER A 164 9.67 -3.89 -3.18
CA SER A 164 8.22 -4.10 -3.08
C SER A 164 7.76 -5.41 -3.73
N ALA A 165 8.36 -5.79 -4.87
CA ALA A 165 8.06 -7.06 -5.53
C ALA A 165 8.52 -8.26 -4.69
N ARG A 166 9.69 -8.14 -4.05
CA ARG A 166 10.21 -9.17 -3.13
C ARG A 166 9.32 -9.34 -1.90
N THR A 167 8.84 -8.25 -1.30
CA THR A 167 7.87 -8.33 -0.20
C THR A 167 6.56 -8.98 -0.64
N PHE A 168 6.08 -8.65 -1.84
CA PHE A 168 4.87 -9.25 -2.40
C PHE A 168 5.03 -10.76 -2.66
N PHE A 169 6.20 -11.19 -3.12
CA PHE A 169 6.55 -12.61 -3.26
C PHE A 169 6.69 -13.33 -1.91
N ASN A 170 7.41 -12.75 -0.94
CA ASN A 170 7.55 -13.34 0.39
C ASN A 170 6.20 -13.51 1.09
N ALA A 171 5.27 -12.56 0.90
CA ALA A 171 3.91 -12.68 1.41
C ALA A 171 3.16 -13.87 0.80
N SER A 172 3.35 -14.17 -0.49
CA SER A 172 2.69 -15.32 -1.12
C SER A 172 3.22 -16.66 -0.61
N VAL A 173 4.49 -16.73 -0.21
CA VAL A 173 5.06 -17.91 0.43
C VAL A 173 4.47 -18.12 1.83
N ILE A 174 4.45 -17.08 2.66
CA ILE A 174 3.96 -17.14 4.04
C ILE A 174 2.45 -17.45 4.09
N TRP A 175 1.65 -16.65 3.38
CA TRP A 175 0.19 -16.71 3.46
C TRP A 175 -0.44 -17.69 2.47
N GLY A 176 0.20 -17.92 1.32
CA GLY A 176 -0.30 -18.81 0.27
C GLY A 176 0.21 -20.25 0.38
N VAL A 177 1.54 -20.45 0.36
CA VAL A 177 2.14 -21.80 0.34
C VAL A 177 2.09 -22.47 1.71
N VAL A 178 2.67 -21.84 2.73
CA VAL A 178 2.71 -22.39 4.10
C VAL A 178 1.31 -22.37 4.71
N GLY A 179 0.64 -21.23 4.54
CA GLY A 179 -0.73 -20.98 4.95
C GLY A 179 -0.84 -20.47 6.39
N PRO A 180 -1.85 -19.65 6.71
CA PRO A 180 -2.02 -19.03 8.02
C PRO A 180 -2.23 -20.05 9.14
N LYS A 181 -2.83 -21.21 8.85
CA LYS A 181 -3.05 -22.28 9.82
C LYS A 181 -1.74 -22.78 10.45
N ARG A 182 -0.64 -22.82 9.70
CA ARG A 182 0.65 -23.32 10.20
C ARG A 182 1.50 -22.24 10.85
N VAL A 183 1.43 -21.02 10.32
CA VAL A 183 2.23 -19.88 10.83
C VAL A 183 1.59 -19.24 12.06
N PHE A 184 0.27 -19.02 12.02
CA PHE A 184 -0.51 -18.30 13.02
C PHE A 184 -1.50 -19.19 13.78
N GLY A 185 -1.62 -20.49 13.46
CA GLY A 185 -2.50 -21.40 14.20
C GLY A 185 -1.98 -21.75 15.59
N VAL A 186 -2.75 -22.55 16.33
CA VAL A 186 -2.39 -23.00 17.69
C VAL A 186 -1.06 -23.79 17.63
N GLY A 187 -0.05 -23.31 18.37
CA GLY A 187 1.31 -23.90 18.35
C GLY A 187 2.23 -23.39 17.23
N GLY A 188 1.75 -22.51 16.35
CA GLY A 188 2.58 -21.90 15.30
C GLY A 188 3.55 -20.84 15.84
N LEU A 189 4.63 -20.58 15.09
CA LEU A 189 5.72 -19.66 15.49
C LEU A 189 5.21 -18.24 15.81
N TYR A 190 4.16 -17.80 15.12
CA TYR A 190 3.57 -16.47 15.28
C TYR A 190 2.14 -16.53 15.84
N ALA A 191 1.74 -17.60 16.52
CA ALA A 191 0.40 -17.72 17.12
C ALA A 191 0.04 -16.53 18.04
N TRP A 192 1.04 -15.96 18.71
CA TRP A 192 0.89 -14.81 19.61
C TRP A 192 0.42 -13.53 18.89
N THR A 193 0.66 -13.37 17.58
CA THR A 193 0.25 -12.16 16.87
C THR A 193 -1.27 -12.06 16.73
N ASN A 194 -2.00 -13.17 16.84
CA ASN A 194 -3.47 -13.13 16.84
C ASN A 194 -4.04 -12.35 18.02
N TRP A 195 -3.29 -12.15 19.12
CA TRP A 195 -3.71 -11.28 20.22
C TRP A 195 -3.86 -9.82 19.78
N PHE A 196 -3.19 -9.39 18.69
CA PHE A 196 -3.38 -8.04 18.15
C PHE A 196 -4.78 -7.81 17.59
N TRP A 197 -5.52 -8.85 17.19
CA TRP A 197 -6.94 -8.70 16.82
C TRP A 197 -7.77 -8.27 18.03
N LEU A 198 -7.52 -8.89 19.19
CA LEU A 198 -8.18 -8.54 20.44
C LEU A 198 -7.76 -7.15 20.93
N ILE A 199 -6.47 -6.84 20.89
CA ILE A 199 -5.95 -5.50 21.24
C ILE A 199 -6.56 -4.44 20.32
N GLY A 200 -6.64 -4.72 19.01
CA GLY A 200 -7.23 -3.85 18.00
C GLY A 200 -8.73 -3.63 18.18
N PHE A 201 -9.46 -4.58 18.77
CA PHE A 201 -10.86 -4.42 19.14
C PHE A 201 -11.04 -3.69 20.48
N ILE A 202 -10.26 -4.07 21.50
CA ILE A 202 -10.39 -3.55 22.86
C ILE A 202 -9.97 -2.08 22.93
N LEU A 203 -8.89 -1.68 22.27
CA LEU A 203 -8.36 -0.32 22.40
C LEU A 203 -9.32 0.77 21.89
N PRO A 204 -9.94 0.67 20.70
CA PRO A 204 -10.94 1.65 20.26
C PRO A 204 -12.18 1.67 21.15
N VAL A 205 -12.63 0.51 21.66
CA VAL A 205 -13.79 0.41 22.56
C VAL A 205 -13.46 1.08 23.90
N MET A 206 -12.31 0.78 24.49
CA MET A 206 -11.81 1.43 25.71
C MET A 206 -11.67 2.93 25.51
N GLN A 207 -11.10 3.36 24.38
CA GLN A 207 -10.99 4.77 24.03
C GLN A 207 -12.36 5.45 23.95
N TYR A 208 -13.34 4.82 23.31
CA TYR A 208 -14.71 5.32 23.23
C TYR A 208 -15.36 5.48 24.60
N LEU A 209 -15.25 4.47 25.47
CA LEU A 209 -15.80 4.50 26.83
C LEU A 209 -15.15 5.60 27.68
N ILE A 210 -13.83 5.74 27.60
CA ILE A 210 -13.09 6.78 28.33
C ILE A 210 -13.45 8.17 27.81
N ALA A 211 -13.50 8.36 26.49
CA ALA A 211 -13.89 9.64 25.89
C ALA A 211 -15.34 10.03 26.23
N ARG A 212 -16.23 9.05 26.39
CA ARG A 212 -17.62 9.26 26.84
C ARG A 212 -17.69 9.64 28.33
N ARG A 213 -16.88 9.02 29.18
CA ARG A 213 -16.88 9.27 30.63
C ARG A 213 -16.15 10.58 31.00
N TYR A 214 -15.06 10.87 30.30
CA TYR A 214 -14.17 12.01 30.54
C TYR A 214 -13.97 12.84 29.27
N PRO A 215 -14.88 13.78 28.96
CA PRO A 215 -14.87 14.50 27.68
C PRO A 215 -13.72 15.51 27.52
N ARG A 216 -12.98 15.82 28.59
CA ARG A 216 -11.85 16.77 28.59
C ARG A 216 -10.47 16.11 28.36
N THR A 217 -10.41 14.79 28.27
CA THR A 217 -9.13 14.06 28.17
C THR A 217 -8.56 14.11 26.76
N PHE A 218 -7.22 14.17 26.64
CA PHE A 218 -6.53 14.17 25.34
C PHE A 218 -6.80 12.89 24.52
N LEU A 219 -7.19 11.78 25.18
CA LEU A 219 -7.49 10.49 24.56
C LEU A 219 -8.59 10.56 23.49
N ARG A 220 -9.39 11.63 23.44
CA ARG A 220 -10.34 11.88 22.35
C ARG A 220 -9.65 12.16 21.00
N TYR A 221 -8.42 12.68 21.01
CA TYR A 221 -7.65 13.02 19.81
C TYR A 221 -6.74 11.89 19.34
N LEU A 222 -6.58 10.84 20.15
CA LEU A 222 -5.87 9.65 19.71
C LEU A 222 -6.74 8.93 18.67
N ILE A 223 -6.15 8.40 17.61
CA ILE A 223 -6.89 7.54 16.68
C ILE A 223 -6.14 6.23 16.63
N THR A 224 -6.62 5.25 17.40
CA THR A 224 -5.95 3.95 17.57
C THR A 224 -5.60 3.27 16.24
N PRO A 225 -6.47 3.24 15.21
CA PRO A 225 -6.11 2.70 13.90
C PRO A 225 -4.91 3.39 13.24
N ALA A 226 -4.76 4.71 13.41
CA ALA A 226 -3.65 5.45 12.83
C ALA A 226 -2.31 5.12 13.53
N VAL A 227 -2.36 4.93 14.86
CA VAL A 227 -1.19 4.53 15.65
C VAL A 227 -0.67 3.17 15.21
N PHE A 228 -1.56 2.17 15.05
CA PHE A 228 -1.15 0.86 14.55
C PHE A 228 -0.79 0.85 13.06
N GLY A 229 -1.36 1.77 12.28
CA GLY A 229 -1.05 1.93 10.85
C GLY A 229 0.34 2.49 10.57
N ALA A 230 1.03 3.09 11.54
CA ALA A 230 2.37 3.68 11.37
C ALA A 230 3.43 2.65 10.92
N ALA A 231 3.28 1.39 11.32
CA ALA A 231 4.16 0.29 10.91
C ALA A 231 3.73 -0.38 9.58
N GLY A 232 2.70 0.13 8.91
CA GLY A 232 2.10 -0.53 7.73
C GLY A 232 3.01 -0.61 6.50
N MET A 233 4.07 0.20 6.43
CA MET A 233 5.07 0.15 5.36
C MET A 233 6.24 -0.79 5.66
N ILE A 234 6.28 -1.41 6.84
CA ILE A 234 7.30 -2.41 7.19
C ILE A 234 6.77 -3.80 6.80
N PRO A 235 7.47 -4.57 5.95
CA PRO A 235 8.51 -4.21 4.97
C PRO A 235 7.90 -3.59 3.68
N PRO A 236 8.66 -2.85 2.84
CA PRO A 236 10.12 -2.74 2.80
C PRO A 236 10.71 -1.50 3.52
N ALA A 237 9.89 -0.63 4.11
CA ALA A 237 10.42 0.55 4.79
C ALA A 237 11.33 0.15 5.96
N THR A 238 12.55 0.69 5.98
CA THR A 238 13.49 0.52 7.09
C THR A 238 13.16 1.48 8.23
N LEU A 239 13.71 1.21 9.42
CA LEU A 239 13.61 2.11 10.56
C LEU A 239 14.16 3.50 10.21
N TYR A 240 15.26 3.57 9.45
CA TYR A 240 15.81 4.84 8.97
C TYR A 240 14.77 5.69 8.21
N PHE A 241 14.07 5.08 7.25
CA PHE A 241 13.03 5.76 6.48
C PHE A 241 11.88 6.27 7.37
N LEU A 242 11.42 5.45 8.31
CA LEU A 242 10.34 5.82 9.22
C LEU A 242 10.75 6.92 10.21
N PHE A 243 11.97 6.87 10.75
CA PHE A 243 12.47 7.89 11.67
C PHE A 243 12.59 9.26 11.00
N GLN A 244 13.02 9.31 9.73
CA GLN A 244 13.05 10.56 8.98
C GLN A 244 11.65 11.17 8.84
N TRP A 245 10.65 10.35 8.51
CA TRP A 245 9.26 10.80 8.43
C TRP A 245 8.75 11.34 9.77
N VAL A 246 9.04 10.65 10.87
CA VAL A 246 8.69 11.09 12.23
C VAL A 246 9.39 12.41 12.57
N PHE A 247 10.68 12.52 12.30
CA PHE A 247 11.45 13.73 12.61
C PHE A 247 10.92 14.95 11.85
N VAL A 248 10.73 14.83 10.53
CA VAL A 248 10.17 15.91 9.71
C VAL A 248 8.75 16.25 10.15
N GLY A 249 7.92 15.24 10.43
CA GLY A 249 6.57 15.40 10.94
C GLY A 249 6.53 16.17 12.26
N LEU A 250 7.39 15.83 13.22
CA LEU A 250 7.51 16.52 14.51
C LEU A 250 8.07 17.94 14.35
N ALA A 251 9.10 18.14 13.52
CA ALA A 251 9.66 19.46 13.27
C ALA A 251 8.60 20.42 12.70
N PHE A 252 7.86 20.00 11.68
CA PHE A 252 6.82 20.84 11.06
C PHE A 252 5.61 21.05 11.97
N ASN A 253 5.15 20.01 12.68
CA ASN A 253 3.91 20.10 13.47
C ASN A 253 4.10 20.59 14.91
N LEU A 254 5.26 20.39 15.54
CA LEU A 254 5.54 20.86 16.90
C LEU A 254 6.32 22.16 16.92
N VAL A 255 7.32 22.33 16.06
CA VAL A 255 8.21 23.50 16.10
C VAL A 255 7.67 24.60 15.18
N ILE A 256 7.56 24.32 13.88
CA ILE A 256 7.15 25.34 12.89
C ILE A 256 5.71 25.80 13.10
N ARG A 257 4.77 24.86 13.34
CA ARG A 257 3.38 25.23 13.61
C ARG A 257 3.21 26.11 14.85
N ARG A 258 4.03 25.92 15.90
CA ARG A 258 3.94 26.72 17.14
C ARG A 258 4.60 28.09 16.99
N MET A 259 5.76 28.17 16.33
CA MET A 259 6.50 29.44 16.19
C MET A 259 5.99 30.29 15.02
N PHE A 260 5.58 29.67 13.91
CA PHE A 260 5.25 30.34 12.65
C PHE A 260 3.91 29.87 12.06
N PHE A 261 2.84 29.94 12.87
CA PHE A 261 1.51 29.47 12.48
C PHE A 261 0.97 30.12 11.18
N GLY A 262 1.23 31.41 10.98
CA GLY A 262 0.80 32.14 9.78
C GLY A 262 1.42 31.61 8.49
N TRP A 263 2.71 31.25 8.53
CA TRP A 263 3.38 30.60 7.41
C TRP A 263 2.88 29.16 7.23
N TRP A 264 2.82 28.41 8.34
CA TRP A 264 2.44 26.99 8.33
C TRP A 264 1.05 26.77 7.72
N SER A 265 0.06 27.60 8.07
CA SER A 265 -1.31 27.47 7.57
C SER A 265 -1.46 27.78 6.07
N ARG A 266 -0.58 28.62 5.50
CA ARG A 266 -0.65 29.01 4.09
C ARG A 266 0.22 28.17 3.16
N TYR A 267 1.43 27.82 3.59
CA TYR A 267 2.45 27.29 2.68
C TYR A 267 2.83 25.83 2.91
N THR A 268 2.51 25.22 4.05
CA THR A 268 2.96 23.84 4.35
C THR A 268 2.47 22.83 3.30
N TYR A 269 1.20 22.91 2.90
CA TYR A 269 0.65 21.99 1.89
C TYR A 269 1.24 22.22 0.51
N ALA A 270 1.49 23.49 0.14
CA ALA A 270 2.14 23.83 -1.12
C ALA A 270 3.60 23.34 -1.15
N LEU A 271 4.34 23.50 -0.05
CA LEU A 271 5.70 23.00 0.08
C LEU A 271 5.74 21.47 0.02
N SER A 272 4.83 20.78 0.71
CA SER A 272 4.72 19.31 0.63
C SER A 272 4.51 18.86 -0.82
N GLY A 273 3.56 19.47 -1.55
CA GLY A 273 3.34 19.14 -2.95
C GLY A 273 4.54 19.45 -3.84
N ALA A 274 5.26 20.55 -3.57
CA ALA A 274 6.48 20.89 -4.31
C ALA A 274 7.62 19.89 -4.05
N LEU A 275 7.76 19.38 -2.82
CA LEU A 275 8.74 18.35 -2.47
C LEU A 275 8.43 17.01 -3.15
N ASP A 276 7.15 16.61 -3.21
CA ASP A 276 6.74 15.36 -3.86
C ASP A 276 7.01 15.41 -5.38
N ILE A 277 6.55 16.49 -6.04
CA ILE A 277 6.77 16.72 -7.47
C ILE A 277 8.26 16.88 -7.78
N GLY A 278 8.98 17.66 -6.96
CA GLY A 278 10.41 17.88 -7.11
C GLY A 278 11.20 16.58 -7.02
N THR A 279 10.86 15.71 -6.07
CA THR A 279 11.48 14.39 -5.94
C THR A 279 11.21 13.54 -7.18
N ALA A 280 9.96 13.43 -7.64
CA ALA A 280 9.62 12.66 -8.84
C ALA A 280 10.35 13.16 -10.09
N LEU A 281 10.42 14.49 -10.27
CA LEU A 281 11.12 15.11 -11.39
C LEU A 281 12.63 14.86 -11.31
N CYS A 282 13.24 15.01 -10.14
CA CYS A 282 14.64 14.67 -9.91
C CYS A 282 14.93 13.19 -10.20
N THR A 283 14.07 12.26 -9.76
CA THR A 283 14.24 10.82 -10.06
C THR A 283 14.22 10.56 -11.56
N VAL A 284 13.33 11.20 -12.31
CA VAL A 284 13.28 11.07 -13.78
C VAL A 284 14.53 11.67 -14.43
N LEU A 285 14.96 12.86 -14.00
CA LEU A 285 16.16 13.51 -14.54
C LEU A 285 17.43 12.72 -14.24
N ILE A 286 17.57 12.18 -13.03
CA ILE A 286 18.71 11.34 -12.64
C ILE A 286 18.66 10.01 -13.39
N GLY A 287 17.49 9.37 -13.44
CA GLY A 287 17.31 8.09 -14.12
C GLY A 287 17.57 8.17 -15.63
N LEU A 288 17.07 9.21 -16.30
CA LEU A 288 17.34 9.44 -17.72
C LEU A 288 18.77 9.97 -17.94
N GLY A 289 19.20 10.94 -17.13
CA GLY A 289 20.49 11.62 -17.29
C GLY A 289 21.68 10.72 -17.03
N LEU A 290 21.74 10.06 -15.88
CA LEU A 290 22.84 9.16 -15.50
C LEU A 290 22.66 7.76 -16.10
N GLY A 291 21.42 7.26 -16.11
CA GLY A 291 21.13 5.89 -16.58
C GLY A 291 21.33 5.69 -18.08
N LEU A 292 20.98 6.66 -18.93
CA LEU A 292 21.19 6.57 -20.39
C LEU A 292 22.59 6.96 -20.83
N SER A 293 23.32 7.73 -20.02
CA SER A 293 24.69 8.17 -20.34
C SER A 293 25.77 7.22 -19.85
N GLU A 294 25.40 6.14 -19.14
CA GLU A 294 26.32 5.21 -18.46
C GLU A 294 27.32 5.92 -17.53
N THR A 295 27.01 7.15 -17.09
CA THR A 295 27.88 7.91 -16.20
C THR A 295 27.56 7.62 -14.74
N SER A 296 28.58 7.28 -13.96
CA SER A 296 28.44 7.14 -12.51
C SER A 296 28.24 8.52 -11.87
N MET A 297 27.35 8.57 -10.88
CA MET A 297 27.21 9.77 -10.05
C MET A 297 28.52 10.04 -9.32
N THR A 298 28.85 11.31 -9.10
CA THR A 298 30.06 11.67 -8.34
C THR A 298 29.99 11.13 -6.92
N ASP A 299 31.13 10.63 -6.43
CA ASP A 299 31.26 10.19 -5.05
C ASP A 299 31.24 11.41 -4.13
N TRP A 300 30.16 11.57 -3.37
CA TRP A 300 30.07 12.56 -2.31
C TRP A 300 29.40 11.92 -1.09
N TRP A 301 29.41 12.63 0.03
CA TRP A 301 28.90 12.12 1.30
C TRP A 301 27.48 11.52 1.17
N GLY A 302 26.58 12.14 0.41
CA GLY A 302 25.21 11.66 0.23
C GLY A 302 25.05 10.40 -0.63
N THR A 303 25.98 10.12 -1.55
CA THR A 303 25.96 8.88 -2.36
C THR A 303 26.66 7.71 -1.67
N THR A 304 27.47 7.98 -0.64
CA THR A 304 28.30 6.96 0.03
C THR A 304 27.82 6.60 1.44
N VAL A 305 27.26 7.55 2.20
CA VAL A 305 26.90 7.32 3.61
C VAL A 305 25.88 6.22 3.82
N TRP A 306 24.86 6.15 2.95
CA TRP A 306 23.80 5.17 3.10
C TRP A 306 24.31 3.74 2.91
N GLN A 307 25.41 3.56 2.16
CA GLN A 307 26.04 2.25 1.92
C GLN A 307 26.73 1.69 3.18
N ASN A 308 27.16 2.56 4.11
CA ASN A 308 27.83 2.13 5.35
C ASN A 308 26.85 1.75 6.46
N THR A 309 25.58 1.54 6.15
CA THR A 309 24.55 1.19 7.13
C THR A 309 24.34 -0.33 7.20
N LEU A 310 23.99 -0.83 8.40
CA LEU A 310 23.64 -2.24 8.60
C LEU A 310 22.43 -2.64 7.74
N ASP A 311 21.52 -1.70 7.50
CA ASP A 311 20.35 -1.88 6.64
C ASP A 311 20.75 -2.09 5.16
N TYR A 312 21.74 -1.35 4.66
CA TYR A 312 22.22 -1.51 3.27
C TYR A 312 23.03 -2.79 3.08
N ASN A 313 23.95 -3.07 4.01
CA ASN A 313 24.78 -4.28 3.95
C ASN A 313 23.99 -5.56 4.24
N GLY A 314 22.69 -5.46 4.58
CA GLY A 314 21.86 -6.61 4.89
C GLY A 314 22.32 -7.38 6.12
N THR A 315 23.19 -6.80 6.95
CA THR A 315 23.73 -7.40 8.19
C THR A 315 22.86 -7.08 9.40
N ALA A 316 21.80 -6.30 9.24
CA ALA A 316 20.74 -6.09 10.24
C ALA A 316 19.84 -7.33 10.42
N VAL A 317 20.40 -8.53 10.43
CA VAL A 317 19.70 -9.80 10.64
C VAL A 317 20.03 -10.33 12.02
N THR A 318 19.01 -10.70 12.79
CA THR A 318 19.20 -11.31 14.12
C THR A 318 19.63 -12.78 14.03
N LYS A 319 19.31 -13.46 12.92
CA LYS A 319 19.71 -14.84 12.60
C LYS A 319 19.82 -15.02 11.09
N GLU A 320 20.91 -15.60 10.62
CA GLU A 320 21.11 -15.98 9.22
C GLU A 320 20.93 -17.50 9.10
N PHE A 321 20.13 -17.96 8.13
CA PHE A 321 19.98 -19.39 7.89
C PHE A 321 21.18 -19.89 7.10
N VAL A 322 22.02 -20.69 7.74
CA VAL A 322 23.12 -21.43 7.14
C VAL A 322 22.70 -22.89 7.04
N GLU A 323 22.60 -23.38 5.81
CA GLU A 323 22.19 -24.76 5.52
C GLU A 323 23.10 -25.75 6.26
N GLY A 324 22.51 -26.60 7.11
CA GLY A 324 23.22 -27.61 7.90
C GLY A 324 23.84 -27.14 9.21
N VAL A 325 23.86 -25.83 9.51
CA VAL A 325 24.45 -25.27 10.75
C VAL A 325 23.41 -24.64 11.66
N THR A 326 22.49 -23.85 11.10
CA THR A 326 21.40 -23.25 11.89
C THR A 326 20.14 -24.11 11.78
N PRO A 327 19.45 -24.38 12.91
CA PRO A 327 18.14 -25.00 12.84
C PRO A 327 17.22 -24.13 11.97
N PRO A 328 16.45 -24.73 11.03
CA PRO A 328 15.55 -23.97 10.17
C PRO A 328 14.59 -23.12 11.02
N ILE A 329 14.30 -21.91 10.55
CA ILE A 329 13.33 -21.03 11.20
C ILE A 329 11.94 -21.62 10.96
N GLY A 330 11.47 -22.42 11.91
CA GLY A 330 10.19 -23.12 11.84
C GLY A 330 10.13 -24.27 12.85
N PRO A 331 8.95 -24.87 13.07
CA PRO A 331 8.83 -26.07 13.89
C PRO A 331 9.61 -27.25 13.27
N GLU A 332 10.18 -28.12 14.11
CA GLU A 332 10.95 -29.31 13.70
C GLU A 332 10.09 -30.35 12.95
N SER A 333 8.77 -30.27 13.08
CA SER A 333 7.79 -31.05 12.31
C SER A 333 6.65 -30.14 11.85
N TRP A 334 6.15 -30.38 10.63
CA TRP A 334 5.08 -29.59 9.99
C TRP A 334 3.79 -30.38 9.80
#